data_AF-A0A2N2JXD3-F1
#
_entry.id   AF-A0A2N2JXD3-F1
#
_cell.length_a   1.000
_cell.length_b   1.000
_cell.length_c   1.000
_cell.angle_alpha   90.00
_cell.angle_beta   90.00
_cell.angle_gamma   90.00
#
_symmetry.space_group_name_H-M   'P 1'
#
loop_
_entity.id
_entity.type
_entity.pdbx_description
1 polymer ?
#
loop_
_entity_poly.entity_id
_entity_poly.type
_entity_poly.pdbx_seq_one_letter_code
_entity_poly.pdbx_strand_id
1 'polypeptide(L)'
;MIDEGKGRVIAVADPFLFNNHSLRTGDHARLFRKLILPHLGNGLLAVDEYHHGFGRATSVLGHVSSSIIFYPLLQCLLLSLFLWAATGRRFGAARPVLEGNDRSSMEYVRAMARLFQRGKKRDFALESMVRWVEDEAKIHLVHWEDSLQKPLDSARQAIRDGKITDRGLLNLARQLFDALEKARRK
;
A
#
# COMPACT_ATOMS: atom_id res chain seq x y z
N MET A 1 70.21 -29.76 28.90
CA MET A 1 69.39 -29.25 30.02
C MET A 1 68.71 -28.00 29.50
N ILE A 2 67.47 -28.14 28.99
CA ILE A 2 66.73 -27.04 28.39
C ILE A 2 65.80 -26.51 29.49
N ASP A 3 66.03 -25.28 29.91
CA ASP A 3 65.28 -24.59 30.96
C ASP A 3 63.95 -24.09 30.36
N GLU A 4 62.97 -25.01 30.20
CA GLU A 4 61.62 -24.66 29.75
C GLU A 4 60.70 -24.45 30.96
N GLY A 5 60.32 -23.19 31.21
CA GLY A 5 59.44 -22.87 32.34
C GLY A 5 59.24 -21.39 32.67
N LYS A 6 59.72 -20.44 31.85
CA LYS A 6 59.63 -18.99 32.16
C LYS A 6 58.33 -18.32 31.69
N GLY A 7 57.28 -19.10 31.43
CA GLY A 7 55.96 -18.58 31.04
C GLY A 7 55.26 -17.90 32.23
N ARG A 8 54.61 -16.76 32.00
CA ARG A 8 53.79 -16.06 32.99
C ARG A 8 52.33 -16.09 32.56
N VAL A 9 51.46 -16.60 33.42
CA VAL A 9 50.01 -16.54 33.22
C VAL A 9 49.47 -15.31 33.96
N ILE A 10 48.71 -14.48 33.25
CA ILE A 10 48.01 -13.34 33.82
C ILE A 10 46.51 -13.61 33.64
N ALA A 11 45.81 -13.83 34.74
CA ALA A 11 44.36 -14.00 34.75
C ALA A 11 43.69 -12.71 35.21
N VAL A 12 42.62 -12.30 34.53
CA VAL A 12 41.84 -11.11 34.84
C VAL A 12 40.39 -11.55 34.99
N ALA A 13 39.77 -11.21 36.13
CA ALA A 13 38.42 -11.67 36.48
C ALA A 13 37.29 -10.77 35.97
N ASP A 14 37.61 -9.67 35.29
CA ASP A 14 36.62 -8.75 34.72
C ASP A 14 36.48 -8.98 33.20
N PRO A 15 35.30 -9.44 32.73
CA PRO A 15 35.06 -9.76 31.33
C PRO A 15 34.92 -8.51 30.43
N PHE A 16 34.79 -7.31 30.99
CA PHE A 16 34.59 -6.08 30.21
C PHE A 16 35.88 -5.29 29.99
N LEU A 17 36.99 -5.68 30.62
CA LEU A 17 38.27 -4.96 30.57
C LEU A 17 38.90 -4.90 29.18
N PHE A 18 38.70 -5.94 28.35
CA PHE A 18 39.34 -6.07 27.04
C PHE A 18 38.36 -6.06 25.85
N ASN A 19 37.14 -5.56 26.04
CA ASN A 19 36.22 -5.41 24.91
C ASN A 19 36.57 -4.16 24.07
N ASN A 20 36.18 -4.17 22.78
CA ASN A 20 36.47 -3.08 21.84
C ASN A 20 35.93 -1.71 22.30
N HIS A 21 34.84 -1.69 23.07
CA HIS A 21 34.26 -0.46 23.57
C HIS A 21 35.08 0.15 24.72
N SER A 22 35.45 -0.66 25.72
CA SER A 22 36.26 -0.28 26.89
C SER A 22 37.68 0.12 26.50
N LEU A 23 38.26 -0.55 25.49
CA LEU A 23 39.56 -0.17 24.92
C LEU A 23 39.51 1.19 24.20
N ARG A 24 38.35 1.55 23.63
CA ARG A 24 38.18 2.80 22.87
C ARG A 24 37.81 3.99 23.74
N THR A 25 37.01 3.78 24.78
CA THR A 25 36.39 4.87 25.57
C THR A 25 37.11 5.16 26.89
N GLY A 26 37.99 4.28 27.40
CA GLY A 26 38.61 4.43 28.72
C GLY A 26 40.13 4.21 28.78
N ASP A 27 40.69 4.39 29.99
CA ASP A 27 42.12 4.16 30.29
C ASP A 27 42.52 2.66 30.31
N HIS A 28 41.59 1.76 29.98
CA HIS A 28 41.81 0.32 29.94
C HIS A 28 42.87 -0.08 28.90
N ALA A 29 43.00 0.66 27.81
CA ALA A 29 44.09 0.48 26.85
C ALA A 29 45.47 0.77 27.47
N ARG A 30 45.57 1.74 28.39
CA ARG A 30 46.82 2.03 29.11
C ARG A 30 47.16 0.93 30.10
N LEU A 31 46.14 0.38 30.78
CA LEU A 31 46.31 -0.76 31.69
C LEU A 31 46.81 -1.99 30.93
N PHE A 32 46.16 -2.35 29.82
CA PHE A 32 46.60 -3.44 28.94
C PHE A 32 48.04 -3.24 28.48
N ARG A 33 48.38 -2.03 28.03
CA ARG A 33 49.74 -1.69 27.59
C ARG A 33 50.76 -1.89 28.72
N LYS A 34 50.48 -1.41 29.93
CA LYS A 34 51.38 -1.59 31.08
C LYS A 34 51.51 -3.04 31.54
N LEU A 35 50.47 -3.84 31.35
CA LEU A 35 50.44 -5.24 31.76
C LEU A 35 51.16 -6.15 30.77
N ILE A 36 51.05 -5.88 29.46
CA ILE A 36 51.56 -6.76 28.41
C ILE A 36 52.92 -6.32 27.85
N LEU A 37 53.14 -5.03 27.55
CA LEU A 37 54.38 -4.59 26.88
C LEU A 37 55.67 -4.92 27.65
N PRO A 38 55.74 -4.78 29.00
CA PRO A 38 56.96 -5.13 29.73
C PRO A 38 57.32 -6.62 29.63
N HIS A 39 56.35 -7.47 29.30
CA HIS A 39 56.52 -8.92 29.17
C HIS A 39 56.66 -9.38 27.72
N LEU A 40 56.32 -8.54 26.75
CA LEU A 40 56.35 -8.89 25.32
C LEU A 40 57.74 -8.77 24.71
N GLY A 41 58.58 -7.83 25.17
CA GLY A 41 59.91 -7.60 24.59
C GLY A 41 59.85 -7.36 23.07
N ASN A 42 60.66 -8.09 22.28
CA ASN A 42 60.61 -8.15 20.81
C ASN A 42 59.72 -9.30 20.27
N GLY A 43 58.93 -9.93 21.13
CA GLY A 43 58.09 -11.07 20.78
C GLY A 43 56.81 -10.70 20.01
N LEU A 44 56.23 -11.68 19.32
CA LEU A 44 54.94 -11.54 18.64
C LEU A 44 53.80 -11.72 19.64
N LEU A 45 52.83 -10.81 19.64
CA LEU A 45 51.56 -11.00 20.37
C LEU A 45 50.59 -11.79 19.49
N ALA A 46 50.26 -13.02 19.89
CA ALA A 46 49.18 -13.79 19.29
C ALA A 46 47.93 -13.68 20.18
N VAL A 47 46.79 -13.38 19.57
CA VAL A 47 45.49 -13.31 20.25
C VAL A 47 44.61 -14.43 19.68
N ASP A 48 44.22 -15.38 20.53
CA ASP A 48 43.26 -16.43 20.17
C ASP A 48 41.88 -16.09 20.75
N GLU A 49 41.05 -15.43 19.96
CA GLU A 49 39.63 -15.17 20.30
C GLU A 49 38.70 -16.31 19.86
N TYR A 50 39.22 -17.37 19.24
CA TYR A 50 38.42 -18.35 18.49
C TYR A 50 37.42 -19.11 19.37
N HIS A 51 37.65 -19.18 20.68
CA HIS A 51 36.80 -19.91 21.63
C HIS A 51 35.67 -19.08 22.27
N HIS A 52 35.62 -17.75 22.04
CA HIS A 52 34.62 -16.87 22.69
C HIS A 52 33.29 -16.72 21.92
N GLY A 53 33.06 -17.48 20.85
CA GLY A 53 31.75 -17.57 20.19
C GLY A 53 31.31 -16.36 19.36
N PHE A 54 32.14 -15.31 19.25
CA PHE A 54 31.87 -14.11 18.45
C PHE A 54 32.22 -14.25 16.95
N GLY A 55 32.62 -15.44 16.50
CA GLY A 55 33.11 -15.70 15.13
C GLY A 55 32.06 -16.14 14.09
N ARG A 56 30.77 -16.24 14.45
CA ARG A 56 29.73 -16.51 13.45
C ARG A 56 29.07 -15.21 13.07
N ALA A 57 29.22 -14.81 11.81
CA ALA A 57 28.25 -13.97 11.14
C ALA A 57 26.89 -14.68 11.22
N THR A 58 26.16 -14.44 12.31
CA THR A 58 24.85 -15.01 12.53
C THR A 58 23.90 -14.26 11.61
N SER A 59 23.78 -14.74 10.37
CA SER A 59 22.58 -14.46 9.59
C SER A 59 21.39 -14.77 10.50
N VAL A 60 20.41 -13.87 10.57
CA VAL A 60 19.26 -13.96 11.49
C VAL A 60 18.60 -15.35 11.42
N LEU A 61 18.61 -15.94 10.23
CA LEU A 61 18.14 -17.29 9.94
C LEU A 61 18.90 -18.39 10.72
N GLY A 62 20.22 -18.27 10.87
CA GLY A 62 21.06 -19.23 11.60
C GLY A 62 20.91 -19.14 13.12
N HIS A 63 20.59 -17.95 13.64
CA HIS A 63 20.27 -17.80 15.06
C HIS A 63 18.88 -18.37 15.39
N VAL A 64 17.91 -18.14 14.49
CA VAL A 64 16.55 -18.68 14.65
C VAL A 64 16.53 -20.20 14.51
N SER A 65 17.31 -20.80 13.62
CA SER A 65 17.36 -22.26 13.45
C SER A 65 17.99 -23.02 14.62
N SER A 66 18.91 -22.40 15.36
CA SER A 66 19.51 -23.00 16.57
C SER A 66 18.71 -22.72 17.85
N SER A 67 17.65 -21.90 17.77
CA SER A 67 16.84 -21.51 18.91
C SER A 67 15.64 -22.44 19.08
N ILE A 68 15.27 -22.73 20.33
CA ILE A 68 14.06 -23.51 20.71
C ILE A 68 12.77 -22.95 20.07
N ILE A 69 12.79 -21.68 19.68
CA ILE A 69 11.67 -20.94 19.07
C ILE A 69 11.44 -21.37 17.59
N PHE A 70 12.36 -22.11 16.97
CA PHE A 70 12.21 -22.58 15.58
C PHE A 70 10.95 -23.44 15.39
N TYR A 71 10.74 -24.42 16.28
CA TYR A 71 9.62 -25.35 16.19
C TYR A 71 8.24 -24.66 16.30
N PRO A 72 7.96 -23.79 17.29
CA PRO A 72 6.67 -23.09 17.33
C PRO A 72 6.47 -22.13 16.16
N LEU A 73 7.53 -21.45 15.68
CA LEU A 73 7.44 -20.61 14.48
C LEU A 73 7.06 -21.40 13.23
N LEU A 74 7.67 -22.57 13.05
CA LEU A 74 7.36 -23.46 11.93
C LEU A 74 5.91 -23.95 11.99
N GLN A 75 5.41 -24.29 13.18
CA GLN A 75 4.01 -24.69 13.40
C GLN A 75 3.04 -23.55 13.06
N CYS A 76 3.32 -22.32 13.51
CA CYS A 76 2.51 -21.15 13.17
C CYS A 76 2.48 -20.87 11.66
N LEU A 77 3.62 -21.02 10.97
CA LEU A 77 3.72 -20.84 9.52
C LEU A 77 2.87 -21.89 8.80
N LEU A 78 2.99 -23.17 9.17
CA LEU A 78 2.22 -24.26 8.57
C LEU A 78 0.72 -24.10 8.83
N LEU A 79 0.32 -23.72 10.05
CA LEU A 79 -1.07 -23.42 10.37
C LEU A 79 -1.60 -22.26 9.54
N SER A 80 -0.82 -21.19 9.36
CA SER A 80 -1.21 -20.04 8.53
C SER A 80 -1.39 -20.43 7.07
N LEU A 81 -0.50 -21.26 6.52
CA LEU A 81 -0.62 -21.80 5.17
C LEU A 81 -1.82 -22.73 5.02
N PHE A 82 -2.09 -23.55 6.04
CA PHE A 82 -3.25 -24.43 6.06
C PHE A 82 -4.55 -23.63 6.10
N LEU A 83 -4.64 -22.62 6.98
CA LEU A 83 -5.78 -21.72 7.04
C LEU A 83 -5.94 -20.94 5.74
N TRP A 84 -4.86 -20.43 5.16
CA TRP A 84 -4.89 -19.74 3.87
C TRP A 84 -5.39 -20.67 2.74
N ALA A 85 -4.91 -21.91 2.68
CA ALA A 85 -5.38 -22.91 1.73
C ALA A 85 -6.85 -23.31 1.97
N ALA A 86 -7.27 -23.39 3.23
CA ALA A 86 -8.64 -23.70 3.63
C ALA A 86 -9.61 -22.54 3.34
N THR A 87 -9.18 -21.28 3.55
CA THR A 87 -9.93 -20.07 3.20
C THR A 87 -9.98 -19.87 1.68
N GLY A 88 -8.91 -20.25 0.97
CA GLY A 88 -8.84 -20.22 -0.49
C GLY A 88 -9.70 -21.29 -1.16
N ARG A 89 -10.02 -22.39 -0.47
CA ARG A 89 -11.06 -23.32 -0.89
C ARG A 89 -12.42 -22.73 -0.55
N ARG A 90 -13.02 -22.07 -1.54
CA ARG A 90 -14.42 -21.62 -1.53
C ARG A 90 -15.34 -22.78 -1.07
N PHE A 91 -15.69 -22.80 0.21
CA PHE A 91 -16.73 -23.69 0.73
C PHE A 91 -18.08 -23.21 0.24
N GLY A 92 -18.64 -23.91 -0.74
CA GLY A 92 -19.97 -23.69 -1.26
C GLY A 92 -20.05 -23.98 -2.75
N ALA A 93 -21.12 -24.66 -3.17
CA ALA A 93 -21.41 -24.89 -4.58
C ALA A 93 -21.27 -23.58 -5.35
N ALA A 94 -20.75 -23.65 -6.58
CA ALA A 94 -20.77 -22.51 -7.48
C ALA A 94 -22.21 -21.99 -7.52
N ARG A 95 -22.47 -20.81 -6.94
CA ARG A 95 -23.78 -20.17 -7.10
C ARG A 95 -24.02 -20.12 -8.60
N PRO A 96 -25.15 -20.63 -9.10
CA PRO A 96 -25.47 -20.48 -10.51
C PRO A 96 -25.34 -18.98 -10.78
N VAL A 97 -24.48 -18.65 -11.73
CA VAL A 97 -24.49 -17.32 -12.31
C VAL A 97 -25.93 -17.15 -12.73
N LEU A 98 -26.66 -16.24 -12.07
CA LEU A 98 -27.87 -15.70 -12.67
C LEU A 98 -27.39 -15.25 -14.03
N GLU A 99 -27.73 -16.00 -15.08
CA GLU A 99 -27.57 -15.53 -16.44
C GLU A 99 -28.11 -14.13 -16.38
N GLY A 100 -27.20 -13.16 -16.52
CA GLY A 100 -27.60 -11.78 -16.63
C GLY A 100 -28.45 -11.79 -17.87
N ASN A 101 -29.77 -11.92 -17.70
CA ASN A 101 -30.71 -11.52 -18.72
C ASN A 101 -30.16 -10.20 -19.19
N ASP A 102 -29.71 -10.13 -20.44
CA ASP A 102 -29.14 -8.94 -21.04
C ASP A 102 -30.10 -7.83 -20.69
N ARG A 103 -29.81 -7.10 -19.61
CA ARG A 103 -30.60 -5.95 -19.22
C ARG A 103 -30.24 -4.97 -20.29
N SER A 104 -30.99 -5.03 -21.38
CA SER A 104 -30.88 -4.11 -22.49
C SER A 104 -30.78 -2.76 -21.84
N SER A 105 -29.75 -1.97 -22.16
CA SER A 105 -29.56 -0.64 -21.56
C SER A 105 -30.85 0.19 -21.64
N MET A 106 -31.70 -0.12 -22.62
CA MET A 106 -33.06 0.38 -22.79
C MET A 106 -34.01 0.08 -21.62
N GLU A 107 -33.97 -1.12 -21.02
CA GLU A 107 -34.80 -1.49 -19.87
C GLU A 107 -34.45 -0.67 -18.63
N TYR A 108 -33.14 -0.46 -18.39
CA TYR A 108 -32.67 0.43 -17.33
C TYR A 108 -33.12 1.88 -17.58
N VAL A 109 -32.91 2.40 -18.79
CA VAL A 109 -33.35 3.76 -19.16
C VAL A 109 -34.87 3.90 -19.00
N ARG A 110 -35.66 2.91 -19.42
CA ARG A 110 -37.14 2.91 -19.22
C ARG A 110 -37.52 2.87 -17.74
N ALA A 111 -36.80 2.13 -16.91
CA ALA A 111 -37.05 2.09 -15.47
C ALA A 111 -36.76 3.45 -14.82
N MET A 112 -35.63 4.08 -15.13
CA MET A 112 -35.26 5.41 -14.63
C MET A 112 -36.19 6.51 -15.13
N ALA A 113 -36.56 6.49 -16.42
CA ALA A 113 -37.53 7.43 -16.97
C ALA A 113 -38.88 7.34 -16.25
N ARG A 114 -39.38 6.12 -16.00
CA ARG A 114 -40.62 5.90 -15.23
C ARG A 114 -40.50 6.37 -13.78
N LEU A 115 -39.34 6.20 -13.15
CA LEU A 115 -39.08 6.69 -11.79
C LEU A 115 -39.18 8.22 -11.72
N PHE A 116 -38.49 8.93 -12.61
CA PHE A 116 -38.53 10.40 -12.65
C PHE A 116 -39.92 10.96 -13.00
N GLN A 117 -40.64 10.30 -13.92
CA GLN A 117 -42.02 10.67 -14.25
C GLN A 117 -42.97 10.49 -13.05
N ARG A 118 -42.89 9.36 -12.34
CA ARG A 118 -43.73 9.10 -11.15
C ARG A 118 -43.43 10.07 -10.01
N GLY A 119 -42.17 10.42 -9.82
CA GLY A 119 -41.76 11.41 -8.82
C GLY A 119 -42.17 12.85 -9.16
N LYS A 120 -42.67 13.12 -10.38
CA LYS A 120 -42.89 14.47 -10.92
C LYS A 120 -41.65 15.38 -10.77
N LYS A 121 -40.46 14.79 -10.72
CA LYS A 121 -39.18 15.48 -10.50
C LYS A 121 -38.55 15.88 -11.84
N ARG A 122 -39.26 16.70 -12.61
CA ARG A 122 -38.83 17.15 -13.95
C ARG A 122 -37.57 17.99 -13.88
N ASP A 123 -37.51 18.91 -12.91
CA ASP A 123 -36.35 19.79 -12.71
C ASP A 123 -35.11 18.98 -12.38
N PHE A 124 -35.25 17.94 -11.55
CA PHE A 124 -34.15 17.03 -11.21
C PHE A 124 -33.65 16.20 -12.41
N ALA A 125 -34.56 15.78 -13.29
CA ALA A 125 -34.18 15.08 -14.51
C ALA A 125 -33.40 16.00 -15.45
N LEU A 126 -33.83 17.25 -15.62
CA LEU A 126 -33.11 18.25 -16.41
C LEU A 126 -31.75 18.60 -15.78
N GLU A 127 -31.71 18.77 -14.46
CA GLU A 127 -30.46 19.03 -13.71
C GLU A 127 -29.45 17.91 -13.90
N SER A 128 -29.91 16.65 -13.84
CA SER A 128 -29.06 15.48 -14.08
C SER A 128 -28.50 15.47 -15.51
N MET A 129 -29.31 15.85 -16.51
CA MET A 129 -28.86 15.98 -17.90
C MET A 129 -27.85 17.12 -18.08
N VAL A 130 -28.12 18.30 -17.51
CA VAL A 130 -27.22 19.46 -17.55
C VAL A 130 -25.87 19.10 -16.97
N ARG A 131 -25.84 18.48 -15.79
CA ARG A 131 -24.61 18.03 -15.14
C ARG A 131 -23.84 17.04 -16.01
N TRP A 132 -24.53 16.06 -16.60
CA TRP A 132 -23.89 15.09 -17.49
C TRP A 132 -23.29 15.76 -18.73
N VAL A 133 -24.00 16.70 -19.37
CA VAL A 133 -23.47 17.45 -20.53
C VAL A 133 -22.25 18.27 -20.15
N GLU A 134 -22.24 18.92 -18.98
CA GLU A 134 -21.09 19.67 -18.49
C GLU A 134 -19.87 18.79 -18.25
N ASP A 135 -20.07 17.62 -17.63
CA ASP A 135 -18.99 16.68 -17.36
C ASP A 135 -18.44 16.10 -18.68
N GLU A 136 -19.32 15.70 -19.60
CA GLU A 136 -18.94 15.20 -20.93
C GLU A 136 -18.19 16.27 -21.74
N ALA A 137 -18.67 17.51 -21.71
CA ALA A 137 -18.03 18.63 -22.39
C ALA A 137 -16.64 18.94 -21.83
N LYS A 138 -16.45 18.91 -20.51
CA LYS A 138 -15.13 19.09 -19.88
C LYS A 138 -14.13 18.02 -20.29
N ILE A 139 -14.59 16.77 -20.47
CA ILE A 139 -13.71 15.65 -20.78
C ILE A 139 -13.30 15.67 -22.26
N HIS A 140 -14.21 16.01 -23.18
CA HIS A 140 -14.00 15.77 -24.61
C HIS A 140 -13.97 17.02 -25.50
N LEU A 141 -14.37 18.21 -25.03
CA LEU A 141 -14.53 19.39 -25.88
C LEU A 141 -13.55 20.49 -25.47
N VAL A 142 -12.47 20.63 -26.25
CA VAL A 142 -11.42 21.66 -26.06
C VAL A 142 -11.92 23.06 -26.46
N HIS A 143 -12.93 23.14 -27.33
CA HIS A 143 -13.51 24.41 -27.80
C HIS A 143 -14.94 24.56 -27.30
N TRP A 144 -15.07 24.86 -26.00
CA TRP A 144 -16.32 25.13 -25.29
C TRP A 144 -16.95 26.45 -25.80
N GLU A 145 -17.44 26.44 -27.05
CA GLU A 145 -17.90 27.63 -27.75
C GLU A 145 -19.37 27.96 -27.42
N ASP A 146 -19.73 29.23 -27.62
CA ASP A 146 -21.02 29.92 -27.40
C ASP A 146 -22.28 29.10 -27.80
N SER A 147 -22.13 28.09 -28.67
CA SER A 147 -23.19 27.15 -29.06
C SER A 147 -23.67 26.22 -27.95
N LEU A 148 -22.84 25.88 -26.97
CA LEU A 148 -23.22 25.04 -25.82
C LEU A 148 -23.68 25.87 -24.62
N GLN A 149 -23.14 27.09 -24.47
CA GLN A 149 -23.45 27.97 -23.34
C GLN A 149 -24.91 28.41 -23.36
N LYS A 150 -25.42 28.88 -24.50
CA LYS A 150 -26.82 29.36 -24.61
C LYS A 150 -27.86 28.30 -24.21
N PRO A 151 -27.78 27.04 -24.72
CA PRO A 151 -28.68 25.97 -24.27
C PRO A 151 -28.52 25.58 -22.81
N LEU A 152 -27.29 25.54 -22.28
CA LEU A 152 -27.04 25.23 -20.86
C LEU A 152 -27.64 26.30 -19.95
N ASP A 153 -27.47 27.57 -20.27
CA ASP A 153 -28.02 28.68 -19.49
C ASP A 153 -29.55 28.72 -19.56
N SER A 154 -30.12 28.45 -20.74
CA SER A 154 -31.58 28.31 -20.91
C SER A 154 -32.14 27.16 -20.04
N ALA A 155 -31.45 26.03 -20.00
CA ALA A 155 -31.85 24.89 -19.17
C ALA A 155 -31.71 25.19 -17.67
N ARG A 156 -30.63 25.85 -17.24
CA ARG A 156 -30.44 26.28 -15.85
C ARG A 156 -31.51 27.29 -15.42
N GLN A 157 -31.87 28.23 -16.30
CA GLN A 157 -32.94 29.18 -16.03
C GLN A 157 -34.28 28.47 -15.85
N ALA A 158 -34.61 27.51 -16.72
CA ALA A 158 -35.83 26.71 -16.59
C ALA A 158 -35.88 25.90 -15.27
N ILE A 159 -34.75 25.36 -14.80
CA ILE A 159 -34.65 24.68 -13.49
C ILE A 159 -34.93 25.68 -12.36
N ARG A 160 -34.34 26.88 -12.41
CA ARG A 160 -34.54 27.93 -11.39
C ARG A 160 -36.00 28.41 -11.32
N ASP A 161 -36.67 28.48 -12.46
CA ASP A 161 -38.06 28.93 -12.56
C ASP A 161 -39.06 27.89 -12.01
N GLY A 162 -38.64 26.63 -11.81
CA GLY A 162 -39.38 25.59 -11.08
C GLY A 162 -40.71 25.15 -11.71
N LYS A 163 -40.98 25.53 -12.96
CA LYS A 163 -42.23 25.22 -13.69
C LYS A 163 -41.95 24.59 -15.05
N ILE A 164 -41.34 23.41 -15.04
CA ILE A 164 -41.09 22.66 -16.27
C ILE A 164 -42.26 21.73 -16.58
N THR A 165 -42.80 21.83 -17.80
CA THR A 165 -43.78 20.88 -18.35
C THR A 165 -43.08 19.73 -19.06
N ASP A 166 -43.75 18.58 -19.25
CA ASP A 166 -43.14 17.43 -19.95
C ASP A 166 -42.68 17.78 -21.38
N ARG A 167 -43.45 18.62 -22.08
CA ARG A 167 -43.06 19.14 -23.40
C ARG A 167 -41.88 20.09 -23.32
N GLY A 168 -41.85 20.97 -22.31
CA GLY A 168 -40.72 21.88 -22.07
C GLY A 168 -39.43 21.13 -21.78
N LEU A 169 -39.51 20.10 -20.92
CA LEU A 169 -38.38 19.21 -20.60
C LEU A 169 -37.82 18.53 -21.85
N LEU A 170 -38.69 17.94 -22.68
CA LEU A 170 -38.28 17.26 -23.91
C LEU A 170 -37.61 18.22 -24.90
N ASN A 171 -38.14 19.43 -25.05
CA ASN A 171 -37.56 20.44 -25.93
C ASN A 171 -36.18 20.90 -25.44
N LEU A 172 -36.02 21.18 -24.15
CA LEU A 172 -34.73 21.55 -23.55
C LEU A 172 -33.71 20.42 -23.65
N ALA A 173 -34.12 19.18 -23.36
CA ALA A 173 -33.27 18.01 -23.53
C ALA A 173 -32.78 17.88 -24.99
N ARG A 174 -33.69 18.00 -25.97
CA ARG A 174 -33.33 17.94 -27.40
C ARG A 174 -32.36 19.05 -27.78
N GLN A 175 -32.61 20.28 -27.36
CA GLN A 175 -31.72 21.40 -27.64
C GLN A 175 -30.31 21.20 -27.05
N LEU A 176 -30.22 20.67 -25.82
CA LEU A 176 -28.94 20.34 -25.18
C LEU A 176 -28.17 19.26 -25.94
N PHE A 177 -28.84 18.17 -26.32
CA PHE A 177 -28.21 17.08 -27.08
C PHE A 177 -27.78 17.52 -28.48
N ASP A 178 -28.62 18.28 -29.20
CA ASP A 178 -28.29 18.81 -30.53
C ASP A 178 -27.09 19.76 -30.45
N ALA A 179 -26.99 20.57 -29.39
CA ALA A 179 -25.87 21.47 -29.17
C ALA A 179 -24.57 20.69 -28.85
N LEU A 180 -24.66 19.65 -28.03
CA LEU A 180 -23.55 18.76 -27.73
C LEU A 180 -23.06 18.02 -28.96
N GLU A 181 -23.97 17.51 -29.80
CA GLU A 181 -23.60 16.81 -31.04
C GLU A 181 -22.93 17.76 -32.04
N LYS A 182 -23.44 18.99 -32.18
CA LYS A 182 -22.80 20.03 -33.00
C LYS A 182 -21.40 20.38 -32.51
N ALA A 183 -21.22 20.51 -31.19
CA ALA A 183 -19.93 20.82 -30.61
C ALA A 183 -18.92 19.68 -30.78
N ARG A 184 -19.35 18.42 -30.74
CA ARG A 184 -18.49 17.24 -30.96
C ARG A 184 -18.01 17.09 -32.41
N ARG A 185 -18.76 17.64 -33.38
CA ARG A 185 -18.43 17.56 -34.82
C ARG A 185 -17.49 18.66 -35.31
N LYS A 186 -17.27 19.71 -34.51
CA LYS A 186 -16.31 20.79 -34.79
C LYS A 186 -14.94 20.44 -34.22
#